data_AF-A0A939XKY5-F1
#
_entry.id   AF-A0A939XKY5-F1
#
_cell.length_a   1.000
_cell.length_b   1.000
_cell.length_c   1.000
_cell.angle_alpha   90.00
_cell.angle_beta   90.00
_cell.angle_gamma   90.00
#
_symmetry.space_group_name_H-M   'P 1'
#
loop_
_entity.id
_entity.type
_entity.pdbx_description
1 polymer ?
#
loop_
_entity_poly.entity_id
_entity_poly.type
_entity_poly.pdbx_seq_one_letter_code
_entity_poly.pdbx_strand_id
1 'polypeptide(L)'
;MTGGYKVITLCGSTRFKDQFMEAQKRLTLQGNIVISVGLFGHSGDAEVWTEGTKEMLDDMHKRKIDMADAIFVINVGGYIGSSTRSEIEYATATDKEVMYLEEPGKEASLTAAEQRVAEQSTRLREVSKALRQAREGLEALDAQQDNIRQLEEYLATDWKADYEADEAGEISKAVARDVLGQDTLYNLLEEISEFKENISQQ
;
A
#
# COMPACT_ATOMS: atom_id res chain seq x y z
N MET A 1 13.21 -2.57 36.57
CA MET A 1 13.54 -1.18 36.92
C MET A 1 14.79 -0.77 36.16
N THR A 2 14.75 0.34 35.44
CA THR A 2 15.79 0.85 34.51
C THR A 2 16.95 1.57 35.20
N GLY A 3 17.15 1.37 36.50
CA GLY A 3 18.21 2.01 37.28
C GLY A 3 18.02 3.52 37.51
N GLY A 4 16.80 4.06 37.30
CA GLY A 4 16.48 5.48 37.50
C GLY A 4 16.61 6.34 36.23
N TYR A 5 17.01 5.76 35.10
CA TYR A 5 17.02 6.45 33.81
C TYR A 5 15.64 6.39 33.15
N LYS A 6 15.22 7.53 32.61
CA LYS A 6 13.99 7.65 31.82
C LYS A 6 14.17 6.96 30.48
N VAL A 7 13.20 6.13 30.10
CA VAL A 7 13.14 5.43 28.81
C VAL A 7 12.31 6.26 27.83
N ILE A 8 12.88 6.58 26.67
CA ILE A 8 12.24 7.39 25.65
C ILE A 8 12.23 6.63 24.33
N THR A 9 11.04 6.42 23.77
CA THR A 9 10.89 5.86 22.42
C THR A 9 10.85 6.99 21.38
N LEU A 10 11.66 6.89 20.32
CA LEU A 10 11.63 7.84 19.22
C LEU A 10 10.54 7.46 18.23
N CYS A 11 9.61 8.38 17.99
CA CYS A 11 8.52 8.24 17.03
C CYS A 11 8.71 9.24 15.90
N GLY A 12 8.39 8.88 14.67
CA GLY A 12 8.57 9.79 13.53
C GLY A 12 8.72 9.09 12.20
N SER A 13 8.69 9.88 11.12
CA SER A 13 8.88 9.35 9.78
C SER A 13 10.31 8.87 9.59
N THR A 14 10.48 7.59 9.24
CA THR A 14 11.79 7.00 8.99
C THR A 14 12.55 7.62 7.80
N ARG A 15 11.98 8.61 7.11
CA ARG A 15 12.71 9.42 6.11
C ARG A 15 13.73 10.37 6.76
N PHE A 16 13.53 10.72 8.03
CA PHE A 16 14.34 11.67 8.79
C PHE A 16 15.45 10.97 9.59
N LYS A 17 16.17 10.05 8.93
CA LYS A 17 17.18 9.20 9.57
C LYS A 17 18.22 10.00 10.35
N ASP A 18 18.71 11.10 9.79
CA ASP A 18 19.71 11.95 10.44
C ASP A 18 19.17 12.56 11.74
N GLN A 19 17.92 13.03 11.74
CA GLN A 19 17.28 13.61 12.93
C GLN A 19 17.01 12.53 14.00
N PHE A 20 16.71 11.29 13.61
CA PHE A 20 16.67 10.16 14.54
C PHE A 20 18.03 9.96 15.23
N MET A 21 19.11 9.94 14.46
CA MET A 21 20.47 9.74 14.98
C MET A 21 20.90 10.90 15.91
N GLU A 22 20.60 12.14 15.52
CA GLU A 22 20.89 13.33 16.33
C GLU A 22 20.08 13.35 17.64
N ALA A 23 18.77 13.10 17.57
CA ALA A 23 17.91 13.04 18.74
C ALA A 23 18.33 11.92 19.69
N GLN A 24 18.65 10.74 19.17
CA GLN A 24 19.16 9.62 19.95
C GLN A 24 20.44 10.00 20.69
N LYS A 25 21.42 10.57 19.99
CA LYS A 25 22.68 11.02 20.60
C LYS A 25 22.44 12.05 21.69
N ARG A 26 21.62 13.08 21.42
CA ARG A 26 21.33 14.15 22.37
C ARG A 26 20.62 13.63 23.63
N LEU A 27 19.56 12.85 23.49
CA LEU A 27 18.78 12.32 24.61
C LEU A 27 19.60 11.32 25.45
N THR A 28 20.43 10.51 24.79
CA THR A 28 21.35 9.59 25.49
C THR A 28 22.35 10.37 26.36
N LEU A 29 22.95 11.43 25.83
CA LEU A 29 23.87 12.31 26.59
C LEU A 29 23.17 13.06 27.74
N GLN A 30 21.85 13.18 27.70
CA GLN A 30 21.03 13.73 28.78
C GLN A 30 20.67 12.70 29.86
N GLY A 31 21.18 11.46 29.76
CA GLY A 31 20.92 10.41 30.74
C GLY A 31 19.60 9.66 30.52
N ASN A 32 19.16 9.52 29.26
CA ASN A 32 17.97 8.75 28.92
C ASN A 32 18.34 7.45 28.20
N ILE A 33 17.56 6.40 28.43
CA ILE A 33 17.59 5.19 27.60
C ILE A 33 16.73 5.47 26.38
N VAL A 34 17.30 5.38 25.17
CA VAL A 34 16.58 5.71 23.94
C VAL A 34 16.28 4.45 23.14
N ILE A 35 15.00 4.22 22.84
CA ILE A 35 14.54 3.15 21.96
C ILE A 35 14.19 3.76 20.60
N SER A 36 15.01 3.47 19.58
CA SER A 36 14.81 3.99 18.23
C SER A 36 14.06 3.00 17.33
N VAL A 37 13.75 3.44 16.10
CA VAL A 37 13.24 2.55 15.03
C VAL A 37 14.31 1.52 14.66
N GLY A 38 13.87 0.30 14.35
CA GLY A 38 14.78 -0.80 13.99
C GLY A 38 15.15 -0.83 12.51
N LEU A 39 14.28 -0.27 11.66
CA LEU A 39 14.42 -0.25 10.21
C LEU A 39 13.99 1.13 9.69
N PHE A 40 14.68 1.61 8.67
CA PHE A 40 14.39 2.83 7.93
C PHE A 40 13.87 2.50 6.53
N GLY A 41 12.61 2.06 6.42
CA GLY A 41 12.02 1.64 5.14
C GLY A 41 11.97 2.73 4.06
N HIS A 42 12.03 4.00 4.47
CA HIS A 42 12.13 5.17 3.57
C HIS A 42 13.57 5.62 3.29
N SER A 43 14.58 4.94 3.84
CA SER A 43 16.00 5.31 3.70
C SER A 43 16.91 4.10 3.44
N GLY A 44 16.37 3.00 2.89
CA GLY A 44 17.17 1.91 2.33
C GLY A 44 16.71 0.49 2.68
N ASP A 45 15.86 0.32 3.70
CA ASP A 45 15.50 -1.02 4.19
C ASP A 45 14.22 -1.52 3.49
N ALA A 46 14.39 -2.10 2.29
CA ALA A 46 13.28 -2.52 1.42
C ALA A 46 12.43 -3.65 2.02
N GLU A 47 12.98 -4.41 2.97
CA GLU A 47 12.34 -5.52 3.67
C GLU A 47 11.07 -5.09 4.40
N VAL A 48 10.96 -3.81 4.78
CA VAL A 48 9.77 -3.21 5.42
C VAL A 48 8.51 -3.38 4.57
N TRP A 49 8.65 -3.45 3.24
CA TRP A 49 7.53 -3.48 2.30
C TRP A 49 7.07 -4.89 1.91
N THR A 50 7.63 -5.92 2.56
CA THR A 50 7.15 -7.29 2.42
C THR A 50 5.78 -7.47 3.09
N GLU A 51 4.95 -8.38 2.57
CA GLU A 51 3.59 -8.60 3.03
C GLU A 51 3.54 -8.94 4.54
N GLY A 52 2.71 -8.23 5.31
CA GLY A 52 2.55 -8.42 6.76
C GLY A 52 3.66 -7.83 7.63
N THR A 53 4.80 -7.45 7.06
CA THR A 53 5.95 -6.92 7.82
C THR A 53 5.67 -5.53 8.37
N LYS A 54 4.96 -4.69 7.61
CA LYS A 54 4.63 -3.34 8.07
C LYS A 54 3.70 -3.36 9.28
N GLU A 55 2.67 -4.18 9.26
CA GLU A 55 1.72 -4.33 10.36
C GLU A 55 2.41 -4.84 11.62
N MET A 56 3.29 -5.84 11.47
CA MET A 56 4.13 -6.34 12.55
C MET A 56 5.05 -5.25 13.12
N LEU A 57 5.70 -4.45 12.26
CA LEU A 57 6.58 -3.35 12.69
C LEU A 57 5.83 -2.24 13.41
N ASP A 58 4.62 -1.91 12.94
CA ASP A 58 3.75 -0.93 13.58
C ASP A 58 3.30 -1.40 14.98
N ASP A 59 2.93 -2.68 15.16
CA ASP A 59 2.64 -3.23 16.49
C ASP A 59 3.88 -3.27 17.38
N MET A 60 5.03 -3.73 16.87
CA MET A 60 6.29 -3.72 17.62
C MET A 60 6.65 -2.32 18.10
N HIS A 61 6.35 -1.28 17.31
CA HIS A 61 6.59 0.10 17.73
C HIS A 61 5.69 0.50 18.92
N LYS A 62 4.41 0.09 18.92
CA LYS A 62 3.53 0.28 20.09
C LYS A 62 4.04 -0.46 21.33
N ARG A 63 4.63 -1.65 21.18
CA ARG A 63 5.28 -2.36 22.30
C ARG A 63 6.51 -1.61 22.84
N LYS A 64 7.27 -0.94 21.98
CA LYS A 64 8.36 -0.04 22.43
C LYS A 64 7.81 1.13 23.25
N ILE A 65 6.64 1.66 22.87
CA ILE A 65 5.95 2.72 23.63
C ILE A 65 5.50 2.18 24.99
N ASP A 66 4.94 0.98 25.06
CA ASP A 66 4.52 0.35 26.33
C ASP A 66 5.69 0.28 27.33
N MET A 67 6.89 -0.06 26.83
CA MET A 67 8.13 -0.16 27.61
C MET A 67 8.77 1.18 27.99
N ALA A 68 8.33 2.29 27.40
CA ALA A 68 8.92 3.61 27.62
C ALA A 68 8.17 4.41 28.68
N ASP A 69 8.84 5.41 29.25
CA ASP A 69 8.22 6.41 30.13
C ASP A 69 7.62 7.57 29.30
N ALA A 70 8.19 7.83 28.12
CA ALA A 70 7.78 8.90 27.24
C ALA A 70 8.08 8.56 25.77
N ILE A 71 7.48 9.32 24.86
CA ILE A 71 7.87 9.35 23.45
C ILE A 71 8.49 10.69 23.08
N PHE A 72 9.40 10.67 22.11
CA PHE A 72 9.96 11.88 21.50
C PHE A 72 9.70 11.85 20.00
N VAL A 73 8.87 12.80 19.53
CA VAL A 73 8.36 12.87 18.16
C VAL A 73 9.31 13.70 17.29
N ILE A 74 9.81 13.10 16.23
CA ILE A 74 10.65 13.73 15.21
C ILE A 74 9.73 14.28 14.11
N ASN A 75 9.24 15.51 14.34
CA ASN A 75 8.35 16.25 13.46
C ASN A 75 9.08 17.35 12.68
N VAL A 76 10.07 16.98 11.87
CA VAL A 76 10.87 17.93 11.06
C VAL A 76 9.95 18.76 10.15
N GLY A 77 10.04 20.09 10.26
CA GLY A 77 9.17 21.03 9.56
C GLY A 77 7.69 20.90 9.92
N GLY A 78 7.39 20.42 11.13
CA GLY A 78 6.03 20.11 11.58
C GLY A 78 5.39 18.86 10.97
N TYR A 79 6.10 18.07 10.16
CA TYR A 79 5.53 16.89 9.51
C TYR A 79 5.18 15.77 10.51
N ILE A 80 3.91 15.34 10.51
CA ILE A 80 3.44 14.17 11.25
C ILE A 80 2.64 13.27 10.31
N GLY A 81 3.21 12.11 9.96
CA GLY A 81 2.57 11.09 9.13
C GLY A 81 1.51 10.29 9.87
N SER A 82 0.74 9.45 9.17
CA SER A 82 -0.34 8.65 9.75
C SER A 82 0.15 7.64 10.81
N SER A 83 1.24 6.91 10.55
CA SER A 83 1.83 5.99 11.55
C SER A 83 2.28 6.75 12.80
N THR A 84 3.02 7.86 12.64
CA THR A 84 3.45 8.70 13.77
C THR A 84 2.27 9.28 14.54
N ARG A 85 1.18 9.66 13.86
CA ARG A 85 -0.04 10.11 14.52
C ARG A 85 -0.68 9.01 15.36
N SER A 86 -0.79 7.80 14.82
CA SER A 86 -1.27 6.61 15.55
C SER A 86 -0.41 6.28 16.77
N GLU A 87 0.92 6.45 16.66
CA GLU A 87 1.86 6.30 17.78
C GLU A 87 1.64 7.36 18.88
N ILE A 88 1.44 8.63 18.50
CA ILE A 88 1.15 9.72 19.45
C ILE A 88 -0.18 9.48 20.18
N GLU A 89 -1.22 9.10 19.44
CA GLU A 89 -2.53 8.77 20.00
C GLU A 89 -2.42 7.60 20.98
N TYR A 90 -1.69 6.55 20.61
CA TYR A 90 -1.45 5.39 21.47
C TYR A 90 -0.67 5.74 22.74
N ALA A 91 0.40 6.52 22.62
CA ALA A 91 1.19 7.01 23.75
C ALA A 91 0.34 7.85 24.72
N THR A 92 -0.50 8.75 24.17
CA THR A 92 -1.42 9.56 24.97
C THR A 92 -2.46 8.70 25.69
N ALA A 93 -3.03 7.71 25.00
CA ALA A 93 -4.01 6.79 25.57
C ALA A 93 -3.41 5.86 26.66
N THR A 94 -2.10 5.64 26.62
CA THR A 94 -1.35 4.83 27.59
C THR A 94 -0.62 5.69 28.65
N ASP A 95 -1.02 6.95 28.79
CA ASP A 95 -0.51 7.91 29.78
C ASP A 95 1.03 8.11 29.71
N LYS A 96 1.57 8.06 28.50
CA LYS A 96 2.99 8.36 28.24
C LYS A 96 3.15 9.85 27.93
N GLU A 97 4.20 10.45 28.46
CA GLU A 97 4.55 11.84 28.12
C GLU A 97 4.94 11.94 26.64
N VAL A 98 4.43 12.97 25.95
CA VAL A 98 4.71 13.22 24.53
C VAL A 98 5.56 14.49 24.38
N MET A 99 6.79 14.33 23.92
CA MET A 99 7.72 15.42 23.62
C MET A 99 7.91 15.55 22.11
N TYR A 100 8.25 16.75 21.62
CA TYR A 100 8.42 17.02 20.19
C TYR A 100 9.80 17.63 19.88
N LEU A 101 10.30 17.37 18.66
CA LEU A 101 11.49 18.04 18.12
C LEU A 101 11.20 19.52 17.84
N GLU A 102 10.04 19.81 17.27
CA GLU A 102 9.55 21.16 16.97
C GLU A 102 8.19 21.39 17.64
N GLU A 103 7.90 22.61 18.10
CA GLU A 103 6.64 22.91 18.78
C GLU A 103 5.41 22.61 17.89
N PRO A 104 4.48 21.76 18.35
CA PRO A 104 3.21 21.53 17.66
C PRO A 104 2.43 22.85 17.54
N GLY A 105 1.97 23.19 16.34
CA GLY A 105 1.19 24.41 16.09
C GLY A 105 1.98 25.60 15.53
N LYS A 106 3.31 25.50 15.42
CA LYS A 106 4.06 26.29 14.43
C LYS A 106 4.03 25.51 13.12
N GLU A 107 2.93 25.61 12.37
CA GLU A 107 2.96 25.20 10.97
C GLU A 107 4.06 26.02 10.28
N ALA A 108 5.20 25.38 10.00
CA ALA A 108 6.15 25.96 9.08
C ALA A 108 5.40 26.12 7.76
N SER A 109 5.22 27.37 7.30
CA SER A 109 4.61 27.59 5.99
C SER A 109 5.49 26.91 4.96
N LEU A 110 4.98 25.84 4.33
CA LEU A 110 5.69 25.18 3.25
C LEU A 110 6.05 26.23 2.20
N THR A 111 7.32 26.25 1.79
CA THR A 111 7.75 27.00 0.63
C THR A 111 6.96 26.54 -0.60
N ALA A 112 6.87 27.40 -1.62
CA ALA A 112 6.24 27.03 -2.88
C ALA A 112 6.89 25.78 -3.50
N ALA A 113 8.18 25.52 -3.24
CA ALA A 113 8.86 24.31 -3.70
C ALA A 113 8.37 23.07 -2.96
N GLU A 114 8.25 23.12 -1.64
CA GLU A 114 7.77 21.98 -0.83
C GLU A 114 6.31 21.64 -1.14
N GLN A 115 5.45 22.64 -1.36
CA GLN A 115 4.07 22.44 -1.81
C GLN A 115 4.03 21.70 -3.16
N ARG A 116 4.82 22.18 -4.15
CA ARG A 116 4.91 21.52 -5.46
C ARG A 116 5.42 20.08 -5.33
N VAL A 117 6.46 19.84 -4.53
CA VAL A 117 7.01 18.48 -4.33
C VAL A 117 5.98 17.55 -3.68
N ALA A 118 5.23 18.03 -2.68
CA ALA A 118 4.17 17.26 -2.05
C ALA A 118 3.05 16.90 -3.03
N GLU A 119 2.63 17.86 -3.87
CA GLU A 119 1.63 17.66 -4.91
C GLU A 119 2.12 16.65 -5.96
N GLN A 120 3.34 16.82 -6.50
CA GLN A 120 3.90 15.88 -7.49
C GLN A 120 4.12 14.48 -6.91
N SER A 121 4.52 14.38 -5.63
CA SER A 121 4.67 13.07 -4.96
C SER A 121 3.35 12.33 -4.83
N THR A 122 2.25 13.06 -4.63
CA THR A 122 0.90 12.49 -4.58
C THR A 122 0.51 11.94 -5.95
N ARG A 123 0.66 12.77 -7.00
CA ARG A 123 0.41 12.36 -8.40
C ARG A 123 1.26 11.14 -8.80
N LEU A 124 2.55 11.14 -8.44
CA LEU A 124 3.45 10.03 -8.74
C LEU A 124 2.94 8.71 -8.15
N ARG A 125 2.47 8.72 -6.89
CA ARG A 125 1.92 7.52 -6.24
C ARG A 125 0.65 7.04 -6.91
N GLU A 126 -0.26 7.95 -7.25
CA GLU A 126 -1.52 7.62 -7.92
C GLU A 126 -1.27 6.99 -9.29
N VAL A 127 -0.42 7.61 -10.12
CA VAL A 127 -0.05 7.09 -11.44
C VAL A 127 0.67 5.75 -11.33
N SER A 128 1.61 5.63 -10.39
CA SER A 128 2.35 4.37 -10.18
C SER A 128 1.43 3.23 -9.75
N LYS A 129 0.43 3.51 -8.91
CA LYS A 129 -0.59 2.52 -8.51
C LYS A 129 -1.44 2.10 -9.70
N ALA A 130 -1.94 3.06 -10.48
CA ALA A 130 -2.75 2.77 -11.67
C ALA A 130 -1.98 1.94 -12.70
N LEU A 131 -0.72 2.29 -12.96
CA LEU A 131 0.15 1.54 -13.88
C LEU A 131 0.37 0.10 -13.41
N ARG A 132 0.60 -0.11 -12.12
CA ARG A 132 0.73 -1.46 -11.54
C ARG A 132 -0.54 -2.28 -11.76
N GLN A 133 -1.71 -1.71 -11.47
CA GLN A 133 -2.99 -2.40 -11.64
C GLN A 133 -3.28 -2.73 -13.10
N ALA A 134 -3.00 -1.79 -14.02
CA ALA A 134 -3.14 -2.01 -15.45
C ALA A 134 -2.25 -3.16 -15.92
N ARG A 135 -0.98 -3.20 -15.47
CA ARG A 135 -0.04 -4.26 -15.80
C ARG A 135 -0.49 -5.62 -15.26
N GLU A 136 -0.92 -5.70 -14.00
CA GLU A 136 -1.44 -6.94 -13.41
C GLU A 136 -2.67 -7.45 -14.17
N GLY A 137 -3.58 -6.55 -14.58
CA GLY A 137 -4.74 -6.90 -15.39
C GLY A 137 -4.37 -7.41 -16.78
N LEU A 138 -3.39 -6.78 -17.43
CA LEU A 138 -2.88 -7.21 -18.73
C LEU A 138 -2.21 -8.58 -18.66
N GLU A 139 -1.36 -8.81 -17.66
CA GLU A 139 -0.72 -10.11 -17.43
C GLU A 139 -1.77 -11.20 -17.15
N ALA A 140 -2.82 -10.88 -16.40
CA ALA A 140 -3.92 -11.79 -16.14
C ALA A 140 -4.71 -12.15 -17.42
N LEU A 141 -4.97 -11.18 -18.30
CA LEU A 141 -5.64 -11.42 -19.58
C LEU A 141 -4.73 -12.20 -20.55
N ASP A 142 -3.44 -11.88 -20.58
CA ASP A 142 -2.43 -12.56 -21.38
C ASP A 142 -2.32 -14.05 -21.02
N ALA A 143 -2.38 -14.36 -19.71
CA ALA A 143 -2.42 -15.74 -19.22
C ALA A 143 -3.67 -16.53 -19.69
N GLN A 144 -4.72 -15.86 -20.19
CA GLN A 144 -5.93 -16.50 -20.75
C GLN A 144 -5.88 -16.65 -22.27
N GLN A 145 -4.79 -16.31 -22.96
CA GLN A 145 -4.71 -16.36 -24.42
C GLN A 145 -5.15 -17.70 -25.03
N ASP A 146 -4.75 -18.83 -24.43
CA ASP A 146 -5.15 -20.15 -24.94
C ASP A 146 -6.66 -20.43 -24.77
N ASN A 147 -7.27 -19.95 -23.67
CA ASN A 147 -8.72 -20.07 -23.46
C ASN A 147 -9.47 -19.18 -24.44
N ILE A 148 -9.02 -17.95 -24.65
CA ILE A 148 -9.59 -17.03 -25.64
C ILE A 148 -9.54 -17.66 -27.03
N ARG A 149 -8.39 -18.22 -27.43
CA ARG A 149 -8.26 -18.93 -28.71
C ARG A 149 -9.24 -20.09 -28.85
N GLN A 150 -9.38 -20.92 -27.82
CA GLN A 150 -10.33 -22.05 -27.84
C GLN A 150 -11.78 -21.58 -27.95
N LEU A 151 -12.13 -20.47 -27.31
CA LEU A 151 -13.46 -19.86 -27.37
C LEU A 151 -13.76 -19.26 -28.75
N GLU A 152 -12.78 -18.61 -29.38
CA GLU A 152 -12.86 -18.13 -30.78
C GLU A 152 -13.06 -19.30 -31.75
N GLU A 153 -12.28 -20.38 -31.59
CA GLU A 153 -12.41 -21.61 -32.37
C GLU A 153 -13.81 -22.21 -32.20
N TYR A 154 -14.28 -22.37 -30.96
CA TYR A 154 -15.61 -22.90 -30.64
C TYR A 154 -16.74 -22.09 -31.27
N LEU A 155 -16.68 -20.74 -31.18
CA LEU A 155 -17.67 -19.86 -31.80
C LEU A 155 -17.71 -20.04 -33.33
N ALA A 156 -16.55 -20.28 -33.95
CA ALA A 156 -16.42 -20.43 -35.39
C ALA A 156 -16.87 -21.81 -35.91
N THR A 157 -16.76 -22.87 -35.09
CA THR A 157 -17.00 -24.26 -35.54
C THR A 157 -18.29 -24.85 -34.98
N ASP A 158 -18.36 -25.04 -33.66
CA ASP A 158 -19.30 -25.97 -33.03
C ASP A 158 -20.45 -25.26 -32.30
N TRP A 159 -20.25 -24.00 -31.89
CA TRP A 159 -21.21 -23.25 -31.08
C TRP A 159 -22.63 -23.26 -31.64
N LYS A 160 -22.79 -23.07 -32.95
CA LYS A 160 -24.12 -23.03 -33.58
C LYS A 160 -24.84 -24.38 -33.49
N ALA A 161 -24.12 -25.48 -33.69
CA ALA A 161 -24.70 -26.81 -33.62
C ALA A 161 -25.11 -27.14 -32.18
N ASP A 162 -24.26 -26.80 -31.20
CA ASP A 162 -24.55 -27.01 -29.79
C ASP A 162 -25.71 -26.13 -29.29
N TYR A 163 -25.81 -24.90 -29.78
CA TYR A 163 -26.95 -24.00 -29.50
C TYR A 163 -28.27 -24.62 -29.99
N GLU A 164 -28.31 -25.10 -31.24
CA GLU A 164 -29.49 -25.76 -31.81
C GLU A 164 -29.86 -27.03 -31.03
N ALA A 165 -28.87 -27.80 -30.57
CA ALA A 165 -29.07 -28.98 -29.74
C ALA A 165 -29.63 -28.63 -28.34
N ASP A 166 -29.19 -27.53 -27.73
CA ASP A 166 -29.77 -27.06 -26.45
C ASP A 166 -31.23 -26.64 -26.62
N GLU A 167 -31.55 -25.90 -27.68
CA GLU A 167 -32.91 -25.48 -28.02
C GLU A 167 -33.84 -26.67 -28.30
N ALA A 168 -33.30 -27.74 -28.89
CA ALA A 168 -34.01 -29.02 -29.09
C ALA A 168 -34.17 -29.84 -27.79
N GLY A 169 -33.54 -29.43 -26.69
CA GLY A 169 -33.57 -30.12 -25.39
C GLY A 169 -32.68 -31.35 -25.33
N GLU A 170 -31.69 -31.45 -26.21
CA GLU A 170 -30.76 -32.58 -26.30
C GLU A 170 -29.61 -32.47 -25.27
N ILE A 171 -29.32 -31.25 -24.79
CA ILE A 171 -28.32 -30.99 -23.76
C ILE A 171 -28.95 -31.05 -22.36
N SER A 172 -28.39 -31.89 -21.50
CA SER A 172 -28.83 -32.06 -20.12
C SER A 172 -28.87 -30.74 -19.34
N LYS A 173 -29.96 -30.51 -18.60
CA LYS A 173 -30.15 -29.36 -17.69
C LYS A 173 -29.11 -29.26 -16.57
N ALA A 174 -28.34 -30.32 -16.33
CA ALA A 174 -27.25 -30.30 -15.35
C ALA A 174 -25.95 -29.67 -15.88
N VAL A 175 -25.83 -29.44 -17.19
CA VAL A 175 -24.64 -28.85 -17.82
C VAL A 175 -24.73 -27.32 -17.77
N ALA A 176 -23.67 -26.68 -17.26
CA ALA A 176 -23.50 -25.24 -17.34
C ALA A 176 -23.42 -24.82 -18.81
N ARG A 177 -24.23 -23.83 -19.19
CA ARG A 177 -24.50 -23.48 -20.58
C ARG A 177 -24.37 -21.99 -20.85
N ASP A 178 -23.67 -21.26 -19.98
CA ASP A 178 -23.53 -19.81 -20.07
C ASP A 178 -22.91 -19.39 -21.43
N VAL A 179 -22.07 -20.26 -22.01
CA VAL A 179 -21.48 -20.07 -23.35
C VAL A 179 -22.50 -20.05 -24.49
N LEU A 180 -23.66 -20.71 -24.32
CA LEU A 180 -24.76 -20.75 -25.30
C LEU A 180 -25.76 -19.60 -25.11
N GLY A 181 -25.51 -18.68 -24.17
CA GLY A 181 -26.29 -17.46 -24.07
C GLY A 181 -26.21 -16.68 -25.39
N GLN A 182 -27.38 -16.24 -25.90
CA GLN A 182 -27.56 -15.70 -27.25
C GLN A 182 -26.49 -14.67 -27.66
N ASP A 183 -26.05 -13.83 -26.73
CA ASP A 183 -25.02 -12.81 -26.98
C ASP A 183 -23.79 -12.95 -26.05
N THR A 184 -23.70 -13.99 -25.23
CA THR A 184 -22.70 -14.04 -24.14
C THR A 184 -21.27 -14.23 -24.66
N LEU A 185 -21.05 -15.23 -25.51
CA LEU A 185 -19.72 -15.53 -26.04
C LEU A 185 -19.26 -14.45 -27.03
N TYR A 186 -20.16 -14.02 -27.91
CA TYR A 186 -19.87 -13.01 -28.93
C TYR A 186 -19.46 -11.68 -28.28
N ASN A 187 -20.25 -11.15 -27.35
CA ASN A 187 -19.96 -9.87 -26.69
C ASN A 187 -18.63 -9.91 -25.91
N LEU A 188 -18.31 -11.03 -25.25
CA LEU A 188 -17.04 -11.18 -24.54
C LEU A 188 -15.84 -11.10 -25.50
N LEU A 189 -15.90 -11.81 -26.63
CA LEU A 189 -14.81 -11.81 -27.61
C LEU A 189 -14.66 -10.45 -28.31
N GLU A 190 -15.78 -9.77 -28.57
CA GLU A 190 -15.78 -8.40 -29.08
C GLU A 190 -15.14 -7.42 -28.08
N GLU A 191 -15.54 -7.46 -26.80
CA GLU A 191 -14.97 -6.62 -25.74
C GLU A 191 -13.46 -6.85 -25.59
N ILE A 192 -12.99 -8.10 -25.67
CA ILE A 192 -11.56 -8.43 -25.65
C ILE A 192 -10.84 -7.83 -26.86
N SER A 193 -11.45 -7.87 -28.06
CA SER A 193 -10.87 -7.30 -29.28
C SER A 193 -10.74 -5.78 -29.17
N GLU A 194 -11.82 -5.09 -28.77
CA GLU A 194 -11.83 -3.64 -28.57
C GLU A 194 -10.79 -3.21 -27.52
N PHE A 195 -10.69 -3.97 -26.42
CA PHE A 195 -9.70 -3.70 -25.37
C PHE A 195 -8.27 -3.78 -25.92
N LYS A 196 -7.94 -4.81 -26.70
CA LYS A 196 -6.60 -4.97 -27.32
C LYS A 196 -6.28 -3.85 -28.32
N GLU A 197 -7.26 -3.41 -29.11
CA GLU A 197 -7.09 -2.29 -30.03
C GLU A 197 -6.82 -0.98 -29.30
N ASN A 198 -7.59 -0.69 -28.26
CA ASN A 198 -7.43 0.52 -27.45
C ASN A 198 -6.05 0.62 -26.81
N ILE A 199 -5.48 -0.50 -26.36
CA ILE A 199 -4.11 -0.54 -25.81
C ILE A 199 -3.07 -0.31 -26.90
N SER A 200 -3.30 -0.81 -28.11
CA SER A 200 -2.36 -0.69 -29.22
C SER A 200 -2.28 0.73 -29.81
N GLN A 201 -3.31 1.56 -29.57
CA GLN A 201 -3.43 2.93 -30.09
C GLN A 201 -2.94 4.02 -29.10
N GLN A 202 -2.60 3.67 -27.86
CA GLN A 202 -2.04 4.58 -26.85
C GLN A 202 -0.50 4.59 -26.86
#